data_AF-A0A4P6HG29-F1
#
_entry.id   AF-A0A4P6HG29-F1
#
_cell.length_a   1.000
_cell.length_b   1.000
_cell.length_c   1.000
_cell.angle_alpha   90.00
_cell.angle_beta   90.00
_cell.angle_gamma   90.00
#
_symmetry.space_group_name_H-M   'P 1'
#
loop_
_entity.id
_entity.type
_entity.pdbx_description
1 polymer ?
#
loop_
_entity_poly.entity_id
_entity_poly.type
_entity_poly.pdbx_seq_one_letter_code
_entity_poly.pdbx_strand_id
1 'polypeptide(L)'
;MKKLCYGLLTLAILVGSAFAVAAGPGPGGPGGPGPEGLLDRLLSLKLTDAQKHDVAVVFKNNRQAFDAGMAAMREAFDAMGLVMRTEPGNEERVRQASRAVAAAAEDMAVLRGKVEASVLVLLTPQQRKLWEETLPPRPPRDAKERFHAGHELVNEWIDSHAGANS
;
A
#
# COMPACT_ATOMS: atom_id res chain seq x y z
N MET A 1 -53.53 18.45 30.63
CA MET A 1 -52.46 19.25 31.30
C MET A 1 -51.46 18.25 31.86
N LYS A 2 -50.36 18.03 31.13
CA LYS A 2 -49.02 18.59 31.40
C LYS A 2 -48.27 17.79 32.47
N LYS A 3 -47.28 17.04 31.94
CA LYS A 3 -45.93 16.79 32.46
C LYS A 3 -45.82 15.85 33.66
N LEU A 4 -45.26 14.67 33.41
CA LEU A 4 -44.09 14.13 34.13
C LEU A 4 -43.80 12.74 33.54
N CYS A 5 -42.65 12.56 32.87
CA CYS A 5 -41.91 11.29 32.84
C CYS A 5 -40.50 11.56 32.30
N TYR A 6 -39.53 11.50 33.21
CA TYR A 6 -38.21 10.88 33.11
C TYR A 6 -37.62 10.75 31.68
N GLY A 7 -36.47 11.35 31.35
CA GLY A 7 -35.22 11.22 32.07
C GLY A 7 -34.38 10.12 31.41
N LEU A 8 -33.23 10.51 30.83
CA LEU A 8 -32.16 9.63 30.33
C LEU A 8 -32.53 8.71 29.15
N LEU A 9 -32.31 9.21 27.94
CA LEU A 9 -32.07 8.38 26.74
C LEU A 9 -30.90 8.98 25.95
N THR A 10 -29.80 9.23 26.66
CA THR A 10 -28.50 9.45 26.03
C THR A 10 -27.76 8.12 25.92
N LEU A 11 -27.29 7.85 24.71
CA LEU A 11 -26.17 6.98 24.36
C LEU A 11 -26.46 5.47 24.25
N ALA A 12 -27.09 5.09 23.15
CA ALA A 12 -27.04 3.72 22.64
C ALA A 12 -27.00 3.70 21.10
N ILE A 13 -25.98 4.30 20.50
CA ILE A 13 -25.63 4.05 19.09
C ILE A 13 -24.10 4.00 18.98
N LEU A 14 -23.50 2.89 19.42
CA LEU A 14 -22.10 2.58 19.14
C LEU A 14 -21.90 1.08 18.94
N VAL A 15 -22.79 0.40 18.22
CA VAL A 15 -22.50 -0.92 17.67
C VAL A 15 -23.25 -1.06 16.36
N GLY A 16 -22.52 -1.11 15.23
CA GLY A 16 -23.10 -1.62 13.99
C GLY A 16 -22.80 -0.88 12.69
N SER A 17 -21.79 -0.02 12.59
CA SER A 17 -21.30 0.43 11.28
C SER A 17 -20.23 -0.54 10.79
N ALA A 18 -20.72 -1.54 10.04
CA ALA A 18 -20.08 -2.19 8.91
C ALA A 18 -18.55 -2.38 8.95
N PHE A 19 -18.17 -3.64 9.07
CA PHE A 19 -16.94 -4.17 8.49
C PHE A 19 -16.79 -3.71 7.04
N ALA A 20 -15.98 -2.69 6.84
CA ALA A 20 -15.17 -2.50 5.65
C ALA A 20 -13.94 -1.71 6.10
N VAL A 21 -13.13 -2.34 6.96
CA VAL A 21 -11.74 -1.93 7.14
C VAL A 21 -11.18 -1.88 5.74
N ALA A 22 -10.88 -0.65 5.32
CA ALA A 22 -10.16 -0.33 4.12
C ALA A 22 -8.99 -1.31 4.00
N ALA A 23 -9.14 -2.28 3.12
CA ALA A 23 -7.99 -2.81 2.43
C ALA A 23 -7.36 -1.60 1.75
N GLY A 24 -6.29 -1.07 2.38
CA GLY A 24 -5.33 -0.25 1.68
C GLY A 24 -4.91 -0.96 0.39
N PRO A 25 -4.29 -0.22 -0.56
CA PRO A 25 -3.97 -0.75 -1.89
C PRO A 25 -3.50 -2.20 -1.82
N GLY A 26 -4.24 -3.07 -2.50
CA GLY A 26 -3.98 -4.51 -2.59
C GLY A 26 -2.57 -4.82 -3.11
N PRO A 27 -2.23 -6.11 -3.20
CA PRO A 27 -0.89 -6.66 -3.02
C PRO A 27 0.19 -5.94 -3.83
N GLY A 28 0.91 -5.05 -3.15
CA GLY A 28 1.89 -4.15 -3.74
C GLY A 28 1.90 -2.82 -3.00
N GLY A 29 2.59 -2.79 -1.86
CA GLY A 29 2.79 -1.57 -1.08
C GLY A 29 3.43 -0.44 -1.91
N PRO A 30 3.54 0.77 -1.34
CA PRO A 30 3.79 1.99 -2.09
C PRO A 30 5.11 1.91 -2.87
N GLY A 31 5.03 1.84 -4.20
CA GLY A 31 6.15 2.21 -5.07
C GLY A 31 6.70 1.15 -6.02
N GLY A 32 6.14 -0.07 -6.10
CA GLY A 32 6.65 -1.05 -7.07
C GLY A 32 5.55 -1.92 -7.69
N PRO A 33 5.75 -2.43 -8.91
CA PRO A 33 4.86 -3.44 -9.46
C PRO A 33 4.81 -4.63 -8.50
N GLY A 34 3.61 -5.14 -8.25
CA GLY A 34 3.42 -6.41 -7.55
C GLY A 34 4.07 -7.57 -8.33
N PRO A 35 4.06 -8.80 -7.78
CA PRO A 35 4.65 -9.97 -8.41
C PRO A 35 4.18 -10.17 -9.87
N GLU A 36 2.91 -9.90 -10.13
CA GLU A 36 2.29 -9.96 -11.47
C GLU A 36 2.89 -8.90 -12.41
N GLY A 37 3.01 -7.64 -11.96
CA GLY A 37 3.57 -6.56 -12.77
C GLY A 37 5.06 -6.74 -13.08
N LEU A 38 5.83 -7.39 -12.21
CA LEU A 38 7.23 -7.74 -12.50
C LEU A 38 7.31 -8.83 -13.57
N LEU A 39 6.47 -9.86 -13.49
CA LEU A 39 6.44 -10.93 -14.46
C LEU A 39 6.05 -10.41 -15.85
N ASP A 40 5.00 -9.59 -15.93
CA ASP A 40 4.55 -8.97 -17.17
C ASP A 40 5.66 -8.12 -17.80
N ARG A 41 6.39 -7.35 -16.99
CA ARG A 41 7.54 -6.56 -17.44
C ARG A 41 8.65 -7.45 -17.99
N LEU A 42 8.98 -8.57 -17.36
CA LEU A 42 10.01 -9.49 -17.86
C LEU A 42 9.60 -10.17 -19.17
N LEU A 43 8.31 -10.53 -19.29
CA LEU A 43 7.76 -11.14 -20.50
C LEU A 43 7.78 -10.17 -21.69
N SER A 44 7.61 -8.86 -21.47
CA SER A 44 7.66 -7.85 -22.53
C SER A 44 9.06 -7.68 -23.16
N LEU A 45 10.12 -7.96 -22.41
CA LEU A 45 11.52 -7.80 -22.86
C LEU A 45 11.98 -8.83 -23.89
N LYS A 46 11.20 -9.90 -24.10
CA LYS A 46 11.54 -10.99 -25.03
C LYS A 46 12.98 -11.50 -24.81
N LEU A 47 13.31 -11.80 -23.55
CA LEU A 47 14.63 -12.29 -23.14
C LEU A 47 15.00 -13.57 -23.90
N THR A 48 16.29 -13.73 -24.24
CA THR A 48 16.82 -15.01 -24.72
C THR A 48 16.80 -16.05 -23.61
N ASP A 49 16.93 -17.35 -23.94
CA ASP A 49 16.90 -18.39 -22.90
C ASP A 49 18.08 -18.29 -21.93
N ALA A 50 19.25 -17.86 -22.41
CA ALA A 50 20.39 -17.54 -21.55
C ALA A 50 20.07 -16.38 -20.60
N GLN A 51 19.51 -15.27 -21.11
CA GLN A 51 19.11 -14.13 -20.27
C GLN A 51 18.04 -14.52 -19.24
N LYS A 52 17.04 -15.34 -19.62
CA LYS A 52 16.03 -15.84 -18.67
C LYS A 52 16.67 -16.62 -17.54
N HIS A 53 17.64 -17.48 -17.84
CA HIS A 53 18.38 -18.22 -16.83
C HIS A 53 19.13 -17.28 -15.88
N ASP A 54 19.92 -16.35 -16.42
CA ASP A 54 20.73 -15.43 -15.61
C ASP A 54 19.86 -14.52 -14.73
N VAL A 55 18.75 -14.01 -15.27
CA VAL A 55 17.77 -13.23 -14.52
C VAL A 55 17.13 -14.07 -13.41
N ALA A 56 16.77 -15.32 -13.68
CA ALA A 56 16.22 -16.22 -12.67
C ALA A 56 17.22 -16.51 -11.54
N VAL A 57 18.53 -16.62 -11.86
CA VAL A 57 19.59 -16.76 -10.86
C VAL A 57 19.69 -15.51 -9.99
N VAL A 58 19.62 -14.31 -10.57
CA VAL A 58 19.60 -13.04 -9.81
C VAL A 58 18.43 -13.03 -8.81
N PHE A 59 17.21 -13.37 -9.24
CA PHE A 59 16.06 -13.41 -8.34
C PHE A 59 16.18 -14.51 -7.28
N LYS A 60 16.64 -15.71 -7.66
CA LYS A 60 16.83 -16.82 -6.72
C LYS A 60 17.80 -16.43 -5.60
N ASN A 61 18.92 -15.79 -5.94
CA ASN A 61 19.94 -15.38 -4.97
C ASN A 61 19.44 -14.30 -3.99
N ASN A 62 18.45 -13.50 -4.40
CA ASN A 62 17.88 -12.43 -3.58
C ASN A 62 16.53 -12.78 -2.93
N ARG A 63 16.01 -13.98 -3.19
CA ARG A 63 14.68 -14.41 -2.73
C ARG A 63 14.51 -14.29 -1.22
N GLN A 64 15.47 -14.82 -0.46
CA GLN A 64 15.41 -14.78 1.01
C GLN A 64 15.43 -13.33 1.54
N ALA A 65 16.19 -12.44 0.91
CA ALA A 65 16.25 -11.03 1.30
C ALA A 65 14.91 -10.32 1.02
N PHE A 66 14.27 -10.62 -0.11
CA PHE A 66 12.93 -10.11 -0.40
C PHE A 66 11.89 -10.65 0.58
N ASP A 67 11.90 -11.95 0.86
CA ASP A 67 10.96 -12.58 1.80
C ASP A 67 11.09 -11.93 3.19
N ALA A 68 12.33 -11.75 3.68
CA ALA A 68 12.60 -11.09 4.95
C ALA A 68 12.16 -9.63 4.96
N GLY A 69 12.47 -8.86 3.92
CA GLY A 69 12.07 -7.45 3.85
C GLY A 69 10.55 -7.27 3.72
N MET A 70 9.87 -8.16 3.00
CA MET A 70 8.39 -8.15 2.91
C MET A 70 7.74 -8.50 4.24
N ALA A 71 8.31 -9.44 4.99
CA ALA A 71 7.87 -9.75 6.35
C ALA A 71 8.06 -8.54 7.29
N ALA A 72 9.22 -7.87 7.24
CA ALA A 72 9.50 -6.69 8.05
C ALA A 72 8.55 -5.52 7.72
N MET A 73 8.27 -5.26 6.44
CA MET A 73 7.28 -4.26 6.05
C MET A 73 5.89 -4.60 6.61
N ARG A 74 5.45 -5.85 6.47
CA ARG A 74 4.15 -6.30 6.99
C ARG A 74 4.06 -6.12 8.50
N GLU A 75 5.09 -6.55 9.23
CA GLU A 75 5.16 -6.41 10.68
C GLU A 75 5.10 -4.94 11.11
N ALA A 76 5.82 -4.04 10.44
CA ALA A 76 5.80 -2.62 10.75
C ALA A 76 4.41 -1.98 10.51
N PHE A 77 3.73 -2.36 9.42
CA PHE A 77 2.36 -1.91 9.16
C PHE A 77 1.36 -2.46 10.19
N ASP A 78 1.47 -3.74 10.54
CA ASP A 78 0.61 -4.38 11.55
C ASP A 78 0.81 -3.73 12.92
N ALA A 79 2.06 -3.42 13.29
CA ALA A 79 2.41 -2.72 14.53
C ALA A 79 1.86 -1.28 14.56
N MET A 80 1.98 -0.52 13.45
CA MET A 80 1.38 0.80 13.35
C MET A 80 -0.13 0.75 13.49
N GLY A 81 -0.79 -0.20 12.80
CA GLY A 81 -2.22 -0.42 12.93
C GLY A 81 -2.63 -0.80 14.35
N LEU A 82 -1.83 -1.58 15.06
CA LEU A 82 -2.06 -1.91 16.47
C LEU A 82 -1.99 -0.65 17.34
N VAL A 83 -0.93 0.15 17.24
CA VAL A 83 -0.77 1.41 17.99
C VAL A 83 -1.97 2.33 17.78
N MET A 84 -2.40 2.52 16.53
CA MET A 84 -3.55 3.38 16.22
C MET A 84 -4.86 2.87 16.84
N ARG A 85 -5.01 1.56 17.06
CA ARG A 85 -6.20 0.96 17.68
C ARG A 85 -6.14 0.95 19.21
N THR A 86 -4.98 0.65 19.78
CA THR A 86 -4.84 0.43 21.24
C THR A 86 -4.44 1.67 22.01
N GLU A 87 -3.86 2.67 21.33
CA GLU A 87 -3.39 3.92 21.93
C GLU A 87 -3.96 5.14 21.19
N PRO A 88 -5.30 5.32 21.18
CA PRO A 88 -5.93 6.42 20.45
C PRO A 88 -5.41 7.78 20.94
N GLY A 89 -4.99 8.63 20.01
CA GLY A 89 -4.47 9.97 20.31
C GLY A 89 -3.02 10.04 20.78
N ASN A 90 -2.31 8.91 20.91
CA ASN A 90 -0.89 8.92 21.28
C ASN A 90 -0.01 9.26 20.07
N GLU A 91 0.13 10.55 19.78
CA GLU A 91 0.90 11.04 18.63
C GLU A 91 2.35 10.53 18.60
N GLU A 92 3.04 10.49 19.73
CA GLU A 92 4.44 10.07 19.76
C GLU A 92 4.60 8.61 19.33
N ARG A 93 3.71 7.73 19.81
CA ARG A 93 3.71 6.32 19.42
C ARG A 93 3.37 6.14 17.94
N VAL A 94 2.44 6.93 17.41
CA VAL A 94 2.11 6.90 15.98
C VAL A 94 3.32 7.36 15.14
N ARG A 95 4.00 8.44 15.53
CA ARG A 95 5.22 8.91 14.85
C ARG A 95 6.35 7.87 14.92
N GLN A 96 6.52 7.22 16.08
CA GLN A 96 7.50 6.15 16.23
C GLN A 96 7.20 4.95 15.32
N ALA A 97 5.95 4.49 15.27
CA ALA A 97 5.55 3.39 14.39
C ALA A 97 5.69 3.76 12.91
N SER A 98 5.35 5.00 12.54
CA SER A 98 5.56 5.51 11.17
C SER A 98 7.04 5.51 10.77
N ARG A 99 7.96 5.90 11.66
CA ARG A 99 9.42 5.81 11.41
C ARG A 99 9.87 4.37 11.18
N ALA A 100 9.30 3.40 11.89
CA ALA A 100 9.62 1.97 11.67
C ALA A 100 9.14 1.48 10.29
N VAL A 101 7.94 1.88 9.86
CA VAL A 101 7.45 1.59 8.50
C VAL A 101 8.38 2.21 7.45
N ALA A 102 8.80 3.46 7.65
CA ALA A 102 9.70 4.15 6.73
C ALA A 102 11.06 3.44 6.60
N ALA A 103 11.66 3.01 7.71
CA ALA A 103 12.92 2.28 7.69
C ALA A 103 12.80 0.95 6.92
N ALA A 104 11.74 0.17 7.17
CA ALA A 104 11.51 -1.09 6.44
C ALA A 104 11.28 -0.86 4.94
N ALA A 105 10.59 0.23 4.57
CA ALA A 105 10.38 0.61 3.18
C ALA A 105 11.68 1.07 2.49
N GLU A 106 12.55 1.79 3.19
CA GLU A 106 13.86 2.23 2.71
C GLU A 106 14.74 1.01 2.37
N ASP A 107 14.87 0.07 3.30
CA ASP A 107 15.66 -1.14 3.09
C ASP A 107 15.17 -1.95 1.88
N MET A 108 13.84 -2.08 1.74
CA MET A 108 13.22 -2.74 0.59
C MET A 108 13.50 -2.01 -0.73
N ALA A 109 13.45 -0.67 -0.74
CA ALA A 109 13.76 0.13 -1.92
C ALA A 109 15.23 -0.04 -2.34
N VAL A 110 16.16 -0.05 -1.38
CA VAL A 110 17.58 -0.29 -1.62
C VAL A 110 17.81 -1.70 -2.19
N LEU A 111 17.15 -2.73 -1.64
CA LEU A 111 17.22 -4.09 -2.17
C LEU A 111 16.70 -4.18 -3.61
N ARG A 112 15.53 -3.58 -3.88
CA ARG A 112 14.95 -3.52 -5.23
C ARG A 112 15.92 -2.87 -6.22
N GLY A 113 16.51 -1.72 -5.85
CA GLY A 113 17.47 -1.01 -6.70
C GLY A 113 18.71 -1.85 -7.04
N LYS A 114 19.28 -2.57 -6.05
CA LYS A 114 20.44 -3.46 -6.27
C LYS A 114 20.11 -4.62 -7.21
N VAL A 115 18.95 -5.22 -7.03
CA VAL A 115 18.49 -6.35 -7.87
C VAL A 115 18.19 -5.88 -9.29
N GLU A 116 17.51 -4.74 -9.43
CA GLU A 116 17.23 -4.11 -10.73
C GLU A 116 18.52 -3.77 -11.47
N ALA A 117 19.50 -3.16 -10.81
CA ALA A 117 20.81 -2.90 -11.40
C ALA A 117 21.49 -4.18 -11.92
N SER A 118 21.39 -5.28 -11.17
CA SER A 118 21.92 -6.59 -11.58
C SER A 118 21.22 -7.14 -12.82
N VAL A 119 19.89 -6.98 -12.92
CA VAL A 119 19.12 -7.38 -14.11
C VAL A 119 19.50 -6.52 -15.32
N LEU A 120 19.62 -5.20 -15.16
CA LEU A 120 19.93 -4.26 -16.25
C LEU A 120 21.26 -4.54 -16.97
N VAL A 121 22.23 -5.12 -16.27
CA VAL A 121 23.52 -5.56 -16.85
C VAL A 121 23.34 -6.71 -17.83
N LEU A 122 22.33 -7.56 -17.64
CA LEU A 122 22.04 -8.73 -18.49
C LEU A 122 21.27 -8.35 -19.77
N LEU A 123 20.71 -7.14 -19.83
CA LEU A 123 19.88 -6.69 -20.93
C LEU A 123 20.71 -6.08 -22.07
N THR A 124 20.18 -6.15 -23.29
CA THR A 124 20.70 -5.36 -24.42
C THR A 124 20.31 -3.88 -24.26
N PRO A 125 20.96 -2.94 -24.99
CA PRO A 125 20.55 -1.54 -24.98
C PRO A 125 19.08 -1.33 -25.34
N GLN A 126 18.56 -2.08 -26.31
CA GLN A 126 17.16 -2.01 -26.75
C GLN A 126 16.21 -2.51 -25.65
N GLN A 127 16.57 -3.60 -24.96
CA GLN A 127 15.78 -4.12 -23.83
C GLN A 127 15.80 -3.18 -22.63
N ARG A 128 16.92 -2.50 -22.35
CA ARG A 128 16.98 -1.45 -21.30
C ARG A 128 16.04 -0.29 -21.60
N LYS A 129 15.99 0.17 -22.85
CA LYS A 129 15.05 1.21 -23.26
C LYS A 129 13.60 0.77 -23.02
N LEU A 130 13.26 -0.47 -23.39
CA LEU A 130 11.93 -1.01 -23.13
C LEU A 130 11.66 -1.14 -21.62
N TRP A 131 12.65 -1.54 -20.83
CA TRP A 131 12.54 -1.58 -19.37
C TRP A 131 12.18 -0.20 -18.80
N GLU A 132 12.87 0.86 -19.21
CA GLU A 132 12.60 2.24 -18.77
C GLU A 132 11.21 2.75 -19.20
N GLU A 133 10.80 2.45 -20.43
CA GLU A 133 9.49 2.85 -20.97
C GLU A 133 8.33 2.09 -20.33
N THR A 134 8.57 0.86 -19.87
CA THR A 134 7.62 0.06 -19.10
C THR A 134 7.68 0.47 -17.61
N LEU A 135 7.35 1.73 -17.32
CA LEU A 135 7.00 2.18 -15.97
C LEU A 135 5.82 1.34 -15.45
N PRO A 136 5.68 1.14 -14.11
CA PRO A 136 4.56 0.37 -13.57
C PRO A 136 3.25 0.93 -14.13
N PRO A 137 2.27 0.06 -14.43
CA PRO A 137 1.01 0.49 -15.00
C PRO A 137 0.45 1.63 -14.15
N ARG A 138 0.05 2.72 -14.82
CA ARG A 138 -0.68 3.82 -14.18
C ARG A 138 -1.79 3.18 -13.34
N PRO A 139 -2.02 3.62 -12.08
CA PRO A 139 -3.13 3.09 -11.30
C PRO A 139 -4.38 3.11 -12.19
N PRO A 140 -5.15 2.00 -12.23
CA PRO A 140 -6.24 1.88 -13.17
C PRO A 140 -7.19 3.08 -13.00
N ARG A 141 -7.80 3.55 -14.09
CA ARG A 141 -8.61 4.78 -14.09
C ARG A 141 -9.66 4.78 -12.97
N ASP A 142 -10.19 3.60 -12.65
CA ASP A 142 -11.15 3.36 -11.58
C ASP A 142 -10.59 3.62 -10.17
N ALA A 143 -9.28 3.49 -9.92
CA ALA A 143 -8.69 3.76 -8.61
C ALA A 143 -8.77 5.25 -8.25
N LYS A 144 -8.54 6.13 -9.25
CA LYS A 144 -8.69 7.58 -9.07
C LYS A 144 -10.16 7.94 -8.85
N GLU A 145 -11.05 7.37 -9.65
CA GLU A 145 -12.50 7.56 -9.52
C GLU A 145 -13.03 7.05 -8.17
N ARG A 146 -12.56 5.89 -7.69
CA ARG A 146 -12.89 5.34 -6.36
C ARG A 146 -12.41 6.24 -5.23
N PHE A 147 -11.20 6.79 -5.33
CA PHE A 147 -10.69 7.72 -4.33
C PHE A 147 -11.54 8.99 -4.28
N HIS A 148 -11.87 9.58 -5.44
CA HIS A 148 -12.77 10.74 -5.51
C HIS A 148 -14.16 10.42 -4.96
N ALA A 149 -14.78 9.32 -5.39
CA ALA A 149 -16.09 8.92 -4.92
C ALA A 149 -16.12 8.70 -3.40
N GLY A 150 -15.08 8.06 -2.83
CA GLY A 150 -14.96 7.90 -1.38
C GLY A 150 -14.85 9.24 -0.64
N HIS A 151 -14.06 10.18 -1.17
CA HIS A 151 -13.94 11.52 -0.62
C HIS A 151 -15.26 12.30 -0.68
N GLU A 152 -15.97 12.26 -1.81
CA GLU A 152 -17.28 12.91 -1.97
C GLU A 152 -18.32 12.32 -1.01
N LEU A 153 -18.37 11.00 -0.84
CA LEU A 153 -19.28 10.35 0.12
C LEU A 153 -19.00 10.77 1.56
N VAL A 154 -17.73 10.93 1.93
CA VAL A 154 -17.34 11.42 3.25
C VAL A 154 -17.76 12.88 3.43
N ASN A 155 -17.54 13.73 2.42
CA ASN A 155 -17.95 15.13 2.48
C ASN A 155 -19.47 15.28 2.55
N GLU A 156 -20.22 14.56 1.73
CA GLU A 156 -21.69 14.54 1.77
C GLU A 156 -22.20 14.07 3.15
N TRP A 157 -21.55 13.06 3.73
CA TRP A 157 -21.86 12.61 5.09
C TRP A 157 -21.57 13.70 6.13
N ILE A 158 -20.44 14.41 6.01
CA ILE A 158 -20.11 15.55 6.88
C ILE A 158 -21.15 16.66 6.72
N ASP A 159 -21.44 17.10 5.49
CA ASP A 159 -22.36 18.20 5.21
C ASP A 159 -23.79 17.90 5.68
N SER A 160 -24.24 16.64 5.52
CA SER A 160 -25.56 16.21 5.98
C SER A 160 -25.71 16.13 7.52
N HIS A 161 -24.61 15.97 8.27
CA HIS A 161 -24.65 15.79 9.73
C HIS A 161 -24.11 16.98 10.53
N ALA A 162 -23.15 17.73 9.98
CA ALA A 162 -22.54 18.91 10.58
C ALA A 162 -23.05 20.23 9.98
N GLY A 163 -23.82 20.17 8.89
CA GLY A 163 -24.21 21.31 8.07
C GLY A 163 -23.13 21.65 7.04
N ALA A 164 -23.55 22.19 5.89
CA ALA A 164 -22.60 22.72 4.90
C ALA A 164 -21.83 23.89 5.54
N ASN A 165 -20.50 23.84 5.50
CA ASN A 165 -19.68 25.00 5.88
C ASN A 165 -20.09 26.17 4.97
N SER A 166 -20.62 27.24 5.56
CA SER A 166 -20.97 28.49 4.85
C SER A 166 -19.73 29.24 4.39
#